data_AF-A0A804REZ7-F1
#
_entry.id   AF-A0A804REZ7-F1
#
_cell.length_a   1.000
_cell.length_b   1.000
_cell.length_c   1.000
_cell.angle_alpha   90.00
_cell.angle_beta   90.00
_cell.angle_gamma   90.00
#
_symmetry.space_group_name_H-M   'P 1'
#
loop_
_entity.id
_entity.type
_entity.pdbx_description
1 polymer ?
#
loop_
_entity_poly.entity_id
_entity_poly.type
_entity_poly.pdbx_seq_one_letter_code
_entity_poly.pdbx_strand_id
1 'polypeptide(L)'
;MQACDEDPALHLEFLANYIAELSLLEYSLLSYSPSLIAASAIFLARFVLQPTKYPWNSTLAHYTQYKPSELSECVKTLHRLSSVGPGSNLPSIREKYSQHKYKFVAKKQCPPQIPAEFFRDAAC
;
A
#
# COMPACT_ATOMS: atom_id res chain seq x y z
N MET A 1 -17.36 -23.77 6.09
CA MET A 1 -16.51 -24.09 4.93
C MET A 1 -16.66 -22.95 3.93
N GLN A 2 -15.76 -21.97 3.99
CA GLN A 2 -15.47 -21.08 2.86
C GLN A 2 -13.99 -20.72 3.02
N ALA A 3 -13.15 -21.73 2.77
CA ALA A 3 -11.85 -21.49 2.20
C ALA A 3 -12.13 -21.00 0.77
N CYS A 4 -12.62 -19.76 0.66
CA CYS A 4 -12.46 -19.06 -0.60
C CYS A 4 -10.95 -19.05 -0.81
N ASP A 5 -10.54 -19.67 -1.89
CA ASP A 5 -9.23 -19.55 -2.50
C ASP A 5 -8.97 -18.05 -2.68
N GLU A 6 -8.49 -17.41 -1.62
CA GLU A 6 -8.26 -15.98 -1.59
C GLU A 6 -7.01 -15.75 -2.43
N ASP A 7 -7.23 -15.54 -3.73
CA ASP A 7 -6.15 -15.26 -4.67
C ASP A 7 -5.30 -14.09 -4.13
N PRO A 8 -4.05 -14.36 -3.72
CA PRO A 8 -3.23 -13.36 -3.04
C PRO A 8 -2.90 -12.18 -3.96
N ALA A 9 -2.94 -12.38 -5.28
CA ALA A 9 -2.72 -11.32 -6.26
C ALA A 9 -3.92 -10.36 -6.30
N LEU A 10 -5.15 -10.87 -6.28
CA LEU A 10 -6.36 -10.05 -6.23
C LEU A 10 -6.44 -9.23 -4.93
N HIS A 11 -6.02 -9.83 -3.80
CA HIS A 11 -5.96 -9.10 -2.55
C HIS A 11 -4.94 -7.95 -2.61
N LEU A 12 -3.77 -8.21 -3.21
CA LEU A 12 -2.76 -7.18 -3.43
C LEU A 12 -3.29 -6.05 -4.32
N GLU A 13 -3.96 -6.38 -5.42
CA GLU A 13 -4.55 -5.40 -6.34
C GLU A 13 -5.56 -4.50 -5.64
N PHE A 14 -6.52 -5.08 -4.93
CA PHE A 14 -7.54 -4.28 -4.23
C PHE A 14 -6.95 -3.43 -3.12
N LEU A 15 -5.98 -3.94 -2.37
CA LEU A 15 -5.32 -3.17 -1.31
C LEU A 15 -4.50 -2.02 -1.89
N ALA A 16 -3.78 -2.25 -2.99
CA ALA A 16 -3.03 -1.20 -3.68
C ALA A 16 -3.97 -0.12 -4.25
N ASN A 17 -5.09 -0.52 -4.86
CA ASN A 17 -6.09 0.41 -5.35
C ASN A 17 -6.75 1.22 -4.22
N TYR A 18 -7.03 0.59 -3.08
CA TYR A 18 -7.52 1.29 -1.88
C TYR A 18 -6.53 2.35 -1.40
N ILE A 19 -5.25 1.98 -1.28
CA ILE A 19 -4.19 2.91 -0.84
C ILE A 19 -4.01 4.04 -1.86
N ALA A 20 -4.07 3.75 -3.16
CA ALA A 20 -4.02 4.76 -4.20
C ALA A 20 -5.24 5.70 -4.17
N GLU A 21 -6.45 5.20 -3.91
CA GLU A 21 -7.63 6.05 -3.74
C GLU A 21 -7.54 6.92 -2.47
N LEU A 22 -6.95 6.40 -1.38
CA LEU A 22 -6.66 7.19 -0.19
C LEU A 22 -5.65 8.31 -0.47
N SER A 23 -4.72 8.10 -1.42
CA SER A 23 -3.72 9.12 -1.75
C SER A 23 -4.35 10.40 -2.27
N LEU A 24 -5.52 10.31 -2.91
CA LEU A 24 -6.26 11.44 -3.47
C LEU A 24 -6.85 12.36 -2.39
N LEU A 25 -6.92 11.89 -1.13
CA LEU A 25 -7.44 12.66 -0.01
C LEU A 25 -6.40 13.61 0.60
N GLU A 26 -5.13 13.35 0.34
CA GLU A 26 -4.03 14.04 0.97
C GLU A 26 -3.33 14.92 -0.05
N TYR A 27 -3.47 16.23 0.11
CA TYR A 27 -2.95 17.21 -0.83
C TYR A 27 -1.43 17.09 -1.02
N SER A 28 -0.68 16.74 0.03
CA SER A 28 0.77 16.56 -0.06
C SER A 28 1.18 15.46 -1.06
N LEU A 29 0.33 14.44 -1.27
CA LEU A 29 0.60 13.38 -2.23
C LEU A 29 0.39 13.80 -3.69
N LEU A 30 -0.34 14.88 -3.96
CA LEU A 30 -0.53 15.42 -5.31
C LEU A 30 0.77 16.00 -5.91
N SER A 31 1.79 16.24 -5.07
CA SER A 31 3.11 16.68 -5.52
C SER A 31 3.96 15.55 -6.11
N TYR A 32 3.60 14.29 -5.86
CA TYR A 32 4.30 13.12 -6.40
C TYR A 32 3.77 12.73 -7.78
N SER A 33 4.62 12.10 -8.59
CA SER A 33 4.16 11.55 -9.86
C SER A 33 3.18 10.38 -9.64
N PRO A 34 2.18 10.19 -10.52
CA PRO A 34 1.27 9.04 -10.43
C PRO A 34 1.99 7.69 -10.40
N SER A 35 3.12 7.58 -11.10
CA SER A 35 3.97 6.38 -11.09
C SER A 35 4.60 6.11 -9.72
N LEU A 36 5.05 7.15 -9.00
CA LEU A 36 5.61 7.01 -7.66
C LEU A 36 4.53 6.63 -6.64
N ILE A 37 3.34 7.23 -6.75
CA ILE A 37 2.19 6.88 -5.90
C ILE A 37 1.79 5.42 -6.12
N ALA A 38 1.70 4.97 -7.38
CA ALA A 38 1.37 3.58 -7.71
C ALA A 38 2.43 2.61 -7.16
N ALA A 39 3.72 2.91 -7.36
CA ALA A 39 4.81 2.10 -6.82
C ALA A 39 4.76 2.03 -5.28
N SER A 40 4.52 3.17 -4.62
CA SER A 40 4.42 3.28 -3.16
C SER A 40 3.19 2.56 -2.60
N ALA A 41 2.07 2.59 -3.31
CA ALA A 41 0.86 1.85 -2.96
C ALA A 41 1.10 0.33 -3.03
N ILE A 42 1.80 -0.15 -4.06
CA ILE A 42 2.19 -1.56 -4.19
C ILE A 42 3.17 -1.96 -3.09
N PHE A 43 4.17 -1.14 -2.79
CA PHE A 43 5.10 -1.36 -1.68
C PHE A 43 4.33 -1.56 -0.38
N LEU A 44 3.45 -0.62 -0.05
CA LEU A 44 2.68 -0.63 1.19
C LEU A 44 1.70 -1.82 1.23
N ALA A 45 1.01 -2.11 0.13
CA ALA A 45 0.10 -3.24 0.06
C ALA A 45 0.83 -4.58 0.28
N ARG A 46 2.01 -4.76 -0.33
CA ARG A 46 2.86 -5.96 -0.11
C ARG A 46 3.29 -6.06 1.35
N PHE A 47 3.68 -4.94 1.96
CA PHE A 47 4.05 -4.90 3.38
C PHE A 47 2.88 -5.26 4.30
N VAL A 48 1.68 -4.70 4.08
CA VAL A 48 0.50 -5.00 4.90
C VAL A 48 0.11 -6.47 4.79
N LEU A 49 0.30 -7.10 3.63
CA LEU A 49 -0.02 -8.51 3.43
C LEU A 49 1.04 -9.47 3.96
N GLN A 50 2.31 -9.10 3.85
CA GLN A 50 3.45 -9.92 4.26
C GLN A 50 4.47 -9.04 5.00
N PRO A 51 4.20 -8.63 6.25
CA PRO A 51 5.05 -7.68 6.98
C PRO A 51 6.45 -8.20 7.28
N THR A 52 6.63 -9.53 7.26
CA THR A 52 7.91 -10.20 7.48
C THR A 52 8.74 -10.35 6.20
N LYS A 53 8.19 -10.01 5.03
CA LYS A 53 8.85 -10.16 3.73
C LYS A 53 9.21 -8.80 3.15
N TYR A 54 10.44 -8.68 2.65
CA TYR A 54 10.89 -7.49 1.97
C TYR A 54 9.96 -7.15 0.78
N PRO A 55 9.29 -5.99 0.79
CA PRO A 55 8.23 -5.69 -0.17
C PRO A 55 8.76 -5.35 -1.56
N TRP A 56 9.98 -4.80 -1.70
CA TRP A 56 10.45 -4.18 -2.93
C TRP A 56 11.60 -4.94 -3.63
N ASN A 57 11.27 -6.09 -4.23
CA ASN A 57 12.29 -6.95 -4.85
C ASN A 57 12.94 -6.36 -6.12
N SER A 58 14.04 -6.96 -6.57
CA SER A 58 14.81 -6.52 -7.75
C SER A 58 13.97 -6.47 -9.03
N THR A 59 12.97 -7.34 -9.18
CA THR A 59 12.05 -7.32 -10.33
C THR A 59 11.21 -6.04 -10.35
N LEU A 60 10.64 -5.64 -9.20
CA LEU A 60 9.90 -4.39 -9.09
C LEU A 60 10.80 -3.19 -9.34
N ALA A 61 11.99 -3.16 -8.73
CA ALA A 61 12.95 -2.09 -8.96
C ALA A 61 13.34 -1.99 -10.45
N HIS A 62 13.53 -3.12 -11.13
CA HIS A 62 13.84 -3.16 -12.56
C HIS A 62 12.70 -2.63 -13.44
N TYR A 63 11.44 -3.03 -13.21
CA TYR A 63 10.35 -2.60 -14.09
C TYR A 63 9.85 -1.19 -13.78
N THR A 64 9.88 -0.78 -12.52
CA THR A 64 9.41 0.55 -12.11
C THR A 64 10.50 1.61 -12.17
N GLN A 65 11.77 1.19 -12.20
CA GLN A 65 12.95 2.05 -12.08
C GLN A 65 13.04 2.83 -10.75
N TYR A 66 12.18 2.52 -9.77
CA TYR A 66 12.24 3.11 -8.44
C TYR A 66 13.02 2.24 -7.46
N LYS A 67 13.91 2.90 -6.72
CA LYS A 67 14.60 2.34 -5.58
C LYS A 67 13.75 2.45 -4.32
N PRO A 68 13.92 1.54 -3.35
CA PRO A 68 13.22 1.61 -2.06
C PRO A 68 13.38 2.96 -1.36
N SER A 69 14.57 3.56 -1.42
CA SER A 69 14.84 4.87 -0.81
C SER A 69 13.96 6.00 -1.39
N GLU A 70 13.71 5.98 -2.71
CA GLU A 70 12.89 6.96 -3.42
C GLU A 70 11.40 6.85 -3.04
N LEU A 71 10.96 5.66 -2.63
CA LEU A 71 9.58 5.41 -2.21
C LEU A 71 9.30 5.84 -0.76
N SER A 72 10.34 6.00 0.07
CA SER A 72 10.24 6.17 1.53
C SER A 72 9.19 7.20 1.96
N GLU A 73 9.30 8.44 1.47
CA GLU A 73 8.44 9.53 1.94
C GLU A 73 6.98 9.38 1.49
N CYS A 74 6.78 8.90 0.25
CA CYS A 74 5.45 8.63 -0.28
C CYS A 74 4.80 7.46 0.48
N VAL A 75 5.53 6.36 0.70
CA VAL A 75 5.06 5.18 1.46
C VAL A 75 4.69 5.56 2.90
N LYS A 76 5.51 6.35 3.61
CA LYS A 76 5.21 6.78 4.97
C LYS A 76 3.92 7.61 5.05
N THR A 77 3.73 8.50 4.07
CA THR A 77 2.51 9.34 4.00
C THR A 77 1.27 8.49 3.73
N LEU A 78 1.36 7.54 2.80
CA LEU A 78 0.30 6.57 2.52
C LEU A 78 -0.01 5.68 3.74
N HIS A 79 1.03 5.21 4.44
CA HIS A 79 0.90 4.38 5.64
C HIS A 79 0.19 5.12 6.77
N ARG A 80 0.50 6.41 6.95
CA ARG A 80 -0.24 7.27 7.88
C ARG A 80 -1.71 7.29 7.52
N LEU A 81 -2.05 7.58 6.26
CA LEU A 81 -3.44 7.67 5.78
C LEU A 81 -4.22 6.37 5.92
N SER A 82 -3.57 5.23 5.66
CA SER A 82 -4.20 3.90 5.78
C SER A 82 -4.40 3.51 7.24
N SER A 83 -3.56 4.01 8.16
CA SER A 83 -3.62 3.70 9.59
C SER A 83 -4.62 4.57 10.37
N VAL A 84 -5.00 5.74 9.85
CA VAL A 84 -5.99 6.58 10.57
C VAL A 84 -7.34 5.85 10.63
N GLY A 85 -8.14 6.07 11.68
CA GLY A 85 -9.42 5.41 11.88
C GLY A 85 -10.52 5.82 10.88
N PRO A 86 -11.69 5.15 10.89
CA PRO A 86 -12.78 5.38 9.93
C PRO A 86 -13.28 6.81 9.84
N GLY A 87 -13.09 7.62 10.89
CA GLY A 87 -13.59 8.99 10.98
C GLY A 87 -12.71 10.07 10.34
N SER A 88 -11.51 9.75 9.84
CA SER A 88 -10.59 10.77 9.30
C SER A 88 -10.57 10.90 7.78
N ASN A 89 -10.94 9.83 7.07
CA ASN A 89 -10.88 9.78 5.61
C ASN A 89 -12.31 9.77 5.07
N LEU A 90 -12.49 9.90 3.75
CA LEU A 90 -13.80 9.75 3.12
C LEU A 90 -14.39 8.36 3.48
N PRO A 91 -15.48 8.31 4.28
CA PRO A 91 -16.05 7.04 4.74
C PRO A 91 -16.50 6.18 3.55
N SER A 92 -16.92 6.80 2.45
CA SER A 92 -17.32 6.14 1.21
C SER A 92 -16.23 5.26 0.59
N ILE A 93 -14.97 5.69 0.60
CA ILE A 93 -13.85 4.87 0.09
C ILE A 93 -13.66 3.65 0.98
N ARG A 94 -13.67 3.84 2.31
CA ARG A 94 -13.53 2.72 3.26
C ARG A 94 -14.70 1.75 3.17
N GLU A 95 -15.91 2.26 3.04
CA GLU A 95 -17.13 1.47 2.87
C GLU A 95 -17.06 0.63 1.60
N LYS A 96 -16.69 1.24 0.46
CA LYS A 96 -16.45 0.54 -0.81
C LYS A 96 -15.48 -0.64 -0.60
N TYR A 97 -14.28 -0.38 -0.07
CA TYR A 97 -13.25 -1.41 0.13
C TYR A 97 -13.47 -2.34 1.33
N SER A 98 -14.53 -2.10 2.12
CA SER A 98 -15.02 -2.99 3.17
C SER A 98 -16.08 -3.98 2.68
N GLN A 99 -16.48 -3.91 1.42
CA GLN A 99 -17.41 -4.89 0.84
C GLN A 99 -16.70 -6.19 0.45
N HIS A 100 -17.44 -7.31 0.47
CA HIS A 100 -16.94 -8.63 0.04
C HIS A 100 -16.32 -8.59 -1.37
N LYS A 101 -16.88 -7.77 -2.28
CA LYS A 101 -16.37 -7.57 -3.64
C LYS A 101 -14.90 -7.16 -3.68
N TYR A 102 -14.42 -6.42 -2.68
CA TYR A 102 -13.04 -5.94 -2.56
C TYR A 102 -12.25 -6.69 -1.48
N LYS A 103 -12.69 -7.91 -1.13
CA LYS A 103 -12.01 -8.79 -0.17
C LYS A 103 -11.75 -8.15 1.20
N PHE A 104 -12.59 -7.19 1.60
CA PHE A 104 -12.50 -6.49 2.88
C PHE A 104 -11.13 -5.84 3.14
N VAL A 105 -10.39 -5.42 2.10
CA VAL A 105 -9.02 -4.91 2.25
C VAL A 105 -8.94 -3.70 3.19
N ALA A 106 -9.99 -2.88 3.28
CA ALA A 106 -10.06 -1.75 4.22
C ALA A 106 -10.22 -2.16 5.70
N LYS A 107 -10.57 -3.43 5.98
CA LYS A 107 -10.65 -3.98 7.34
C LYS A 107 -9.34 -4.60 7.82
N LYS A 108 -8.31 -4.70 6.96
CA LYS A 108 -7.00 -5.21 7.37
C LYS A 108 -6.29 -4.20 8.27
N GLN A 109 -5.73 -4.70 9.36
CA GLN A 109 -4.91 -3.90 10.24
C GLN A 109 -3.58 -3.58 9.55
N CYS A 110 -3.27 -2.29 9.39
CA CYS A 110 -1.94 -1.87 8.96
C CYS A 110 -0.96 -2.10 10.12
N PRO A 111 0.20 -2.74 9.89
CA PRO A 111 1.24 -2.83 10.91
C PRO A 111 1.64 -1.42 11.38
N PRO A 112 1.95 -1.21 12.66
CA PRO A 112 2.10 0.14 13.21
C PRO A 112 3.30 0.90 12.67
N GLN A 113 4.36 0.20 12.24
CA GLN A 113 5.59 0.79 11.74
C GLN A 113 6.16 -0.05 10.61
N ILE A 114 6.71 0.62 9.59
CA ILE A 114 7.44 -0.01 8.50
C ILE A 114 8.92 -0.07 8.91
N PRO A 115 9.57 -1.24 8.91
CA PRO A 115 10.98 -1.34 9.24
C PRO A 115 11.85 -0.48 8.32
N ALA A 116 12.76 0.31 8.88
CA ALA A 116 13.58 1.26 8.12
C ALA A 116 14.53 0.56 7.14
N GLU A 117 14.91 -0.69 7.42
CA GLU A 117 15.67 -1.54 6.51
C GLU A 117 14.96 -1.80 5.18
N PHE A 118 13.63 -1.68 5.12
CA PHE A 118 12.89 -1.89 3.88
C PHE A 118 13.10 -0.77 2.85
N PHE A 119 13.64 0.38 3.29
CA PHE A 119 13.97 1.52 2.44
C PHE A 119 15.46 1.62 2.10
N ARG A 120 16.28 0.64 2.49
CA ARG A 120 17.69 0.61 2.09
C ARG A 120 17.82 0.13 0.65
N ASP A 121 18.63 0.85 -0.11
CA ASP A 121 19.02 0.42 -1.44
C ASP A 121 20.05 -0.68 -1.33
N ALA A 122 19.94 -1.72 -2.18
CA ALA A 122 21.00 -2.69 -2.30
C ALA A 122 22.25 -1.96 -2.81
N ALA A 123 23.34 -2.03 -2.06
CA ALA A 123 24.65 -1.64 -2.59
C ALA A 123 24.97 -2.60 -3.74
N CYS A 124 25.18 -2.06 -4.94
CA CYS A 124 25.86 -2.78 -6.01
C CYS A 124 27.30 -3.07 -5.61
#